data_AF-A0A1M5R3E4-F1
#
_entry.id   AF-A0A1M5R3E4-F1
#
_cell.length_a   1.000
_cell.length_b   1.000
_cell.length_c   1.000
_cell.angle_alpha   90.00
_cell.angle_beta   90.00
_cell.angle_gamma   90.00
#
_symmetry.space_group_name_H-M   'P 1'
#
loop_
_entity.id
_entity.type
_entity.pdbx_description
1 polymer ?
#
loop_
_entity_poly.entity_id
_entity_poly.type
_entity_poly.pdbx_seq_one_letter_code
_entity_poly.pdbx_strand_id
1 'polypeptide(L)'
;MKRFMSIIYIFIAFIIFANIPLFIGTMEKNGEKYFVYEISPEFSFGPVTLGIGFTTYATDVVYGTFYYGLPSTHPSTNIINGFIINSLELNLDTFKFRYGKARPLTFGLGFNVRNYVNPNTRALDVSLKFDKFGLKVHVPYELQSFIPFSFVQSDSVYMGEFVSKFGMFDLEVSGAVDLEASNTFVMGNGTPVQYAGSIALVAPVMIFKIGIETAFQANPDFTKIGKGIFAGLYGKFGSAMEYTAGVFYTIDGFIPKLFDRNYASLKLNNSLPSLDEGNEKGYLVGFNIYLEPYGNGMLYLLGTLDGSLPIMEGRLRLNLPSIGSFNGLLLRAYYYDETPFMENKFFDSSSDSWLEISYPIIGMNFVAGVRYTWEETKWAKSIFVGSSVEF
;
A
#
# COMPACT_ATOMS: atom_id res chain seq x y z
N MET A 1 -47.42 1.96 2.26
CA MET A 1 -46.83 3.02 3.14
C MET A 1 -45.93 2.48 4.24
N LYS A 2 -46.39 1.67 5.21
CA LYS A 2 -45.55 1.19 6.33
C LYS A 2 -44.28 0.43 5.88
N ARG A 3 -44.37 -0.49 4.91
CA ARG A 3 -43.19 -1.21 4.36
C ARG A 3 -42.17 -0.29 3.67
N PHE A 4 -42.65 0.72 2.95
CA PHE A 4 -41.80 1.70 2.28
C PHE A 4 -41.10 2.63 3.28
N MET A 5 -41.83 3.08 4.31
CA MET A 5 -41.26 3.80 5.46
C MET A 5 -40.21 2.95 6.18
N SER A 6 -40.46 1.66 6.42
CA SER A 6 -39.47 0.76 7.02
C SER A 6 -38.21 0.62 6.17
N ILE A 7 -38.34 0.49 4.85
CA ILE A 7 -37.20 0.48 3.93
C ILE A 7 -36.42 1.79 4.00
N ILE A 8 -37.11 2.94 4.02
CA ILE A 8 -36.47 4.25 4.15
C ILE A 8 -35.77 4.40 5.50
N TYR A 9 -36.38 4.01 6.62
CA TYR A 9 -35.75 4.08 7.94
C TYR A 9 -34.55 3.17 8.05
N ILE A 10 -34.63 1.97 7.48
CA ILE A 10 -33.51 1.05 7.37
C ILE A 10 -32.40 1.69 6.53
N PHE A 11 -32.72 2.26 5.37
CA PHE A 11 -31.76 2.92 4.48
C PHE A 11 -31.09 4.16 5.12
N ILE A 12 -31.86 4.98 5.85
CA ILE A 12 -31.34 6.12 6.61
C ILE A 12 -30.44 5.66 7.76
N ALA A 13 -30.84 4.61 8.49
CA ALA A 13 -29.98 4.01 9.52
C ALA A 13 -28.68 3.47 8.91
N PHE A 14 -28.75 2.80 7.75
CA PHE A 14 -27.57 2.36 7.00
C PHE A 14 -26.66 3.54 6.66
N ILE A 15 -27.18 4.66 6.15
CA ILE A 15 -26.38 5.85 5.81
C ILE A 15 -25.68 6.44 7.04
N ILE A 16 -26.33 6.47 8.22
CA ILE A 16 -25.76 7.04 9.44
C ILE A 16 -24.54 6.24 9.95
N PHE A 17 -24.50 4.91 9.70
CA PHE A 17 -23.40 4.04 10.10
C PHE A 17 -22.41 3.71 8.97
N ALA A 18 -22.59 4.31 7.79
CA ALA A 18 -21.72 4.06 6.63
C ALA A 18 -20.47 4.95 6.68
N ASN A 19 -19.29 4.35 6.54
CA ASN A 19 -18.15 5.08 6.02
C ASN A 19 -18.33 5.17 4.50
N ILE A 20 -18.25 6.35 3.89
CA ILE A 20 -18.47 6.55 2.45
C ILE A 20 -17.15 7.01 1.77
N PRO A 21 -16.23 6.07 1.49
CA PRO A 21 -15.13 6.30 0.56
C PRO A 21 -15.66 6.80 -0.80
N LEU A 22 -15.07 7.89 -1.27
CA LEU A 22 -15.25 8.44 -2.61
C LEU A 22 -13.85 8.47 -3.25
N PHE A 23 -13.72 7.96 -4.46
CA PHE A 23 -12.50 8.07 -5.24
C PHE A 23 -12.83 8.68 -6.60
N ILE A 24 -12.08 9.73 -6.95
CA ILE A 24 -12.16 10.38 -8.26
C ILE A 24 -10.73 10.53 -8.75
N GLY A 25 -10.30 9.78 -9.75
CA GLY A 25 -8.91 9.85 -10.16
C GLY A 25 -8.60 9.05 -11.39
N THR A 26 -7.33 9.07 -11.81
CA THR A 26 -6.87 8.26 -12.93
C THR A 26 -6.36 6.92 -12.43
N MET A 27 -6.79 5.83 -13.05
CA MET A 27 -6.27 4.48 -12.82
C MET A 27 -5.90 3.86 -14.16
N GLU A 28 -4.81 3.10 -14.18
CA GLU A 28 -4.45 2.29 -15.33
C GLU A 28 -5.05 0.89 -15.17
N LYS A 29 -5.74 0.39 -16.20
CA LYS A 29 -6.31 -0.96 -16.25
C LYS A 29 -6.07 -1.53 -17.64
N ASN A 30 -5.53 -2.76 -17.70
CA ASN A 30 -5.22 -3.45 -18.95
C ASN A 30 -4.36 -2.62 -19.93
N GLY A 31 -3.43 -1.79 -19.41
CA GLY A 31 -2.56 -0.93 -20.23
C GLY A 31 -3.23 0.35 -20.76
N GLU A 32 -4.47 0.65 -20.37
CA GLU A 32 -5.17 1.89 -20.70
C GLU A 32 -5.42 2.74 -19.45
N LYS A 33 -5.30 4.07 -19.58
CA LYS A 33 -5.59 5.02 -18.50
C LYS A 33 -7.06 5.43 -18.54
N TYR A 34 -7.74 5.26 -17.42
CA TYR A 34 -9.13 5.64 -17.24
C TYR A 34 -9.27 6.69 -16.14
N PHE A 35 -10.25 7.57 -16.30
CA PHE A 35 -10.77 8.37 -15.21
C PHE A 35 -11.85 7.57 -14.48
N VAL A 36 -11.70 7.37 -13.17
CA VAL A 36 -12.53 6.48 -12.37
C VAL A 36 -13.29 7.28 -11.32
N TYR A 37 -14.58 7.00 -11.22
CA TYR A 37 -15.46 7.48 -10.16
C TYR A 37 -15.93 6.28 -9.36
N GLU A 38 -15.58 6.23 -8.08
CA GLU A 38 -15.96 5.14 -7.19
C GLU A 38 -16.57 5.69 -5.90
N ILE A 39 -17.74 5.18 -5.53
CA ILE A 39 -18.41 5.43 -4.24
C ILE A 39 -18.58 4.07 -3.57
N SER A 40 -17.92 3.83 -2.43
CA SER A 40 -17.81 2.49 -1.83
C SER A 40 -18.25 2.48 -0.37
N PRO A 41 -19.54 2.70 -0.05
CA PRO A 41 -19.99 2.73 1.33
C PRO A 41 -19.77 1.36 1.99
N GLU A 42 -19.21 1.34 3.19
CA GLU A 42 -18.96 0.12 3.96
C GLU A 42 -19.88 0.05 5.19
N PHE A 43 -20.48 -1.12 5.41
CA PHE A 43 -21.37 -1.38 6.52
C PHE A 43 -20.86 -2.56 7.34
N SER A 44 -20.66 -2.36 8.64
CA SER A 44 -20.16 -3.40 9.56
C SER A 44 -21.25 -3.90 10.51
N PHE A 45 -21.47 -5.21 10.54
CA PHE A 45 -22.42 -5.90 11.40
C PHE A 45 -21.72 -7.05 12.14
N GLY A 46 -21.26 -6.77 13.37
CA GLY A 46 -20.49 -7.74 14.15
C GLY A 46 -19.20 -8.13 13.41
N PRO A 47 -18.96 -9.44 13.12
CA PRO A 47 -17.76 -9.89 12.43
C PRO A 47 -17.80 -9.68 10.91
N VAL A 48 -18.91 -9.21 10.33
CA VAL A 48 -19.07 -9.08 8.88
C VAL A 48 -19.06 -7.61 8.46
N THR A 49 -18.24 -7.26 7.48
CA THR A 49 -18.29 -5.97 6.78
C THR A 49 -18.66 -6.19 5.33
N LEU A 50 -19.60 -5.43 4.82
CA LEU A 50 -20.01 -5.45 3.42
C LEU A 50 -19.96 -4.04 2.85
N GLY A 51 -19.24 -3.86 1.75
CA GLY A 51 -19.24 -2.64 0.97
C GLY A 51 -19.83 -2.90 -0.41
N ILE A 52 -21.02 -2.37 -0.67
CA ILE A 52 -21.63 -2.37 -2.00
C ILE A 52 -21.55 -0.95 -2.51
N GLY A 53 -20.80 -0.75 -3.57
CA GLY A 53 -20.57 0.57 -4.12
C GLY A 53 -20.89 0.66 -5.60
N PHE A 54 -20.59 1.83 -6.14
CA PHE A 54 -20.77 2.16 -7.53
C PHE A 54 -19.44 2.61 -8.13
N THR A 55 -18.98 1.94 -9.18
CA THR A 55 -17.71 2.25 -9.85
C THR A 55 -17.92 2.41 -11.35
N THR A 56 -17.46 3.53 -11.90
CA THR A 56 -17.47 3.81 -13.33
C THR A 56 -16.12 4.28 -13.82
N TYR A 57 -15.87 4.02 -15.11
CA TYR A 57 -14.63 4.35 -15.80
C TYR A 57 -14.98 5.17 -17.04
N ALA A 58 -14.17 6.17 -17.34
CA ALA A 58 -14.28 6.99 -18.54
C ALA A 58 -12.91 7.11 -19.21
N THR A 59 -12.88 7.00 -20.54
CA THR A 59 -11.64 7.14 -21.32
C THR A 59 -11.12 8.58 -21.38
N ASP A 60 -12.00 9.56 -21.13
CA ASP A 60 -11.71 11.00 -21.12
C ASP A 60 -12.75 11.70 -20.23
N VAL A 61 -12.39 12.84 -19.64
CA VAL A 61 -13.24 13.65 -18.76
C VAL A 61 -14.34 14.40 -19.53
N VAL A 62 -14.08 14.79 -20.79
CA VAL A 62 -14.95 15.70 -21.57
C VAL A 62 -15.75 14.93 -22.63
N TYR A 63 -15.13 13.99 -23.33
CA TYR A 63 -15.75 13.26 -24.46
C TYR A 63 -15.64 11.73 -24.33
N GLY A 64 -15.28 11.23 -23.15
CA GLY A 64 -15.00 9.81 -22.93
C GLY A 64 -16.26 8.95 -22.96
N THR A 65 -16.08 7.69 -23.35
CA THR A 65 -17.14 6.68 -23.19
C THR A 65 -17.17 6.22 -21.74
N PHE A 66 -18.35 6.23 -21.12
CA PHE A 66 -18.53 5.68 -19.77
C PHE A 66 -18.74 4.17 -19.81
N TYR A 67 -18.01 3.49 -18.95
CA TYR A 67 -18.15 2.07 -18.67
C TYR A 67 -18.60 1.87 -17.22
N TYR A 68 -19.54 0.95 -17.04
CA TYR A 68 -20.11 0.60 -15.73
C TYR A 68 -19.52 -0.73 -15.29
N GLY A 69 -18.75 -0.73 -14.20
CA GLY A 69 -17.91 -1.85 -13.80
C GLY A 69 -16.53 -1.83 -14.46
N LEU A 70 -15.68 -2.80 -14.12
CA LEU A 70 -14.29 -2.81 -14.56
C LEU A 70 -14.17 -2.90 -16.10
N PRO A 71 -13.34 -2.07 -16.76
CA PRO A 71 -13.14 -2.15 -18.20
C PRO A 71 -12.63 -3.53 -18.62
N SER A 72 -13.13 -4.02 -19.74
CA SER A 72 -12.75 -5.31 -20.30
C SER A 72 -12.74 -5.23 -21.82
N THR A 73 -12.34 -6.31 -22.49
CA THR A 73 -12.45 -6.42 -23.95
C THR A 73 -13.89 -6.28 -24.45
N HIS A 74 -14.88 -6.48 -23.57
CA HIS A 74 -16.30 -6.26 -23.83
C HIS A 74 -16.88 -5.38 -22.72
N PRO A 75 -16.56 -4.07 -22.71
CA PRO A 75 -16.93 -3.20 -21.61
C PRO A 75 -18.45 -3.11 -21.48
N SER A 76 -18.96 -3.09 -20.25
CA SER A 76 -20.40 -2.99 -20.03
C SER A 76 -20.88 -1.55 -20.04
N THR A 77 -21.94 -1.29 -20.81
CA THR A 77 -22.74 -0.05 -20.73
C THR A 77 -23.95 -0.23 -19.81
N ASN A 78 -24.13 -1.40 -19.20
CA ASN A 78 -25.24 -1.65 -18.27
C ASN A 78 -24.92 -1.08 -16.89
N ILE A 79 -25.69 -0.07 -16.46
CA ILE A 79 -25.52 0.60 -15.16
C ILE A 79 -25.52 -0.35 -13.96
N ILE A 80 -26.18 -1.51 -14.05
CA ILE A 80 -26.20 -2.52 -12.99
C ILE A 80 -24.79 -3.04 -12.71
N ASN A 81 -23.95 -3.18 -13.74
CA ASN A 81 -22.56 -3.62 -13.57
C ASN A 81 -21.67 -2.54 -12.94
N GLY A 82 -22.16 -1.30 -12.85
CA GLY A 82 -21.53 -0.27 -12.03
C GLY A 82 -21.69 -0.55 -10.53
N PHE A 83 -22.74 -1.27 -10.12
CA PHE A 83 -22.93 -1.70 -8.74
C PHE A 83 -22.16 -2.98 -8.48
N ILE A 84 -21.07 -2.88 -7.70
CA ILE A 84 -20.19 -4.00 -7.39
C ILE A 84 -19.98 -4.11 -5.88
N ILE A 85 -19.64 -5.33 -5.45
CA ILE A 85 -19.09 -5.54 -4.11
C ILE A 85 -17.70 -4.92 -4.14
N ASN A 86 -17.50 -3.84 -3.39
CA ASN A 86 -16.22 -3.15 -3.29
C ASN A 86 -15.40 -3.63 -2.09
N SER A 87 -16.08 -4.12 -1.04
CA SER A 87 -15.42 -4.80 0.06
C SER A 87 -16.32 -5.88 0.68
N LEU A 88 -15.68 -6.93 1.19
CA LEU A 88 -16.32 -7.97 1.97
C LEU A 88 -15.31 -8.46 3.01
N GLU A 89 -15.56 -8.20 4.29
CA GLU A 89 -14.71 -8.65 5.40
C GLU A 89 -15.48 -9.64 6.27
N LEU A 90 -14.83 -10.72 6.68
CA LEU A 90 -15.28 -11.61 7.74
C LEU A 90 -14.13 -11.71 8.75
N ASN A 91 -14.32 -11.17 9.94
CA ASN A 91 -13.31 -11.05 10.99
C ASN A 91 -13.74 -11.85 12.22
N LEU A 92 -13.33 -13.12 12.25
CA LEU A 92 -13.48 -14.02 13.39
C LEU A 92 -12.14 -14.12 14.15
N ASP A 93 -12.16 -14.67 15.36
CA ASP A 93 -10.96 -14.76 16.21
C ASP A 93 -9.81 -15.53 15.56
N THR A 94 -10.13 -16.64 14.89
CA THR A 94 -9.16 -17.55 14.26
C THR A 94 -9.09 -17.44 12.74
N PHE A 95 -10.07 -16.79 12.12
CA PHE A 95 -10.20 -16.68 10.67
C PHE A 95 -10.56 -15.26 10.29
N LYS A 96 -9.76 -14.66 9.41
CA LYS A 96 -10.05 -13.39 8.78
C LYS A 96 -10.02 -13.56 7.28
N PHE A 97 -11.09 -13.15 6.63
CA PHE A 97 -11.16 -13.01 5.19
C PHE A 97 -11.45 -11.55 4.88
N ARG A 98 -10.80 -11.03 3.85
CA ARG A 98 -11.09 -9.70 3.35
C ARG A 98 -10.96 -9.66 1.85
N TYR A 99 -11.99 -9.19 1.19
CA TYR A 99 -11.95 -8.68 -0.16
C TYR A 99 -12.07 -7.16 -0.12
N GLY A 100 -11.24 -6.44 -0.88
CA GLY A 100 -11.34 -4.98 -1.02
C GLY A 100 -10.01 -4.36 -1.44
N LYS A 101 -9.90 -3.02 -1.35
CA LYS A 101 -8.66 -2.30 -1.69
C LYS A 101 -7.45 -2.88 -0.96
N ALA A 102 -6.31 -3.04 -1.62
CA ALA A 102 -5.11 -3.56 -0.99
C ALA A 102 -4.72 -2.73 0.25
N ARG A 103 -4.36 -3.39 1.35
CA ARG A 103 -3.84 -2.74 2.56
C ARG A 103 -2.33 -2.97 2.65
N PRO A 104 -1.56 -2.07 3.28
CA PRO A 104 -0.13 -2.27 3.47
C PRO A 104 0.21 -3.60 4.17
N LEU A 105 1.15 -4.33 3.59
CA LEU A 105 1.64 -5.62 4.09
C LEU A 105 3.13 -5.56 4.44
N THR A 106 3.46 -6.04 5.63
CA THR A 106 4.84 -6.31 6.07
C THR A 106 4.89 -7.75 6.56
N PHE A 107 5.92 -8.49 6.15
CA PHE A 107 6.20 -9.86 6.59
C PHE A 107 7.60 -9.97 7.17
N GLY A 108 7.81 -10.93 8.07
CA GLY A 108 9.08 -11.06 8.78
C GLY A 108 9.44 -9.79 9.56
N LEU A 109 10.71 -9.40 9.49
CA LEU A 109 11.21 -8.12 9.97
C LEU A 109 11.12 -7.01 8.90
N GLY A 110 10.53 -7.31 7.75
CA GLY A 110 10.34 -6.38 6.64
C GLY A 110 11.57 -6.24 5.75
N PHE A 111 12.39 -7.29 5.61
CA PHE A 111 13.59 -7.22 4.78
C PHE A 111 13.32 -7.42 3.29
N ASN A 112 12.38 -8.30 2.93
CA ASN A 112 11.86 -8.43 1.55
C ASN A 112 10.59 -7.59 1.32
N VAL A 113 9.58 -7.78 2.18
CA VAL A 113 8.24 -7.20 2.03
C VAL A 113 7.96 -6.26 3.18
N ARG A 114 7.84 -4.96 2.88
CA ARG A 114 7.66 -3.93 3.89
C ARG A 114 6.69 -2.86 3.45
N ASN A 115 5.54 -2.82 4.11
CA ASN A 115 4.43 -1.93 3.75
C ASN A 115 4.06 -2.00 2.27
N TYR A 116 4.24 -3.13 1.60
CA TYR A 116 3.82 -3.28 0.22
C TYR A 116 2.32 -2.96 0.09
N VAL A 117 1.98 -2.08 -0.84
CA VAL A 117 0.61 -1.77 -1.20
C VAL A 117 0.58 -1.26 -2.64
N ASN A 118 -0.42 -1.72 -3.40
CA ASN A 118 -0.81 -1.08 -4.63
C ASN A 118 -2.20 -0.45 -4.42
N PRO A 119 -2.31 0.87 -4.21
CA PRO A 119 -3.55 1.51 -3.78
C PRO A 119 -4.66 1.45 -4.84
N ASN A 120 -4.31 1.11 -6.09
CA ASN A 120 -5.21 1.04 -7.24
C ASN A 120 -5.79 -0.38 -7.47
N THR A 121 -5.51 -1.32 -6.58
CA THR A 121 -5.87 -2.73 -6.76
C THR A 121 -6.73 -3.25 -5.63
N ARG A 122 -7.43 -4.36 -5.89
CA ARG A 122 -8.19 -5.09 -4.87
C ARG A 122 -7.58 -6.45 -4.67
N ALA A 123 -7.67 -6.95 -3.45
CA ALA A 123 -7.12 -8.24 -3.11
C ALA A 123 -8.06 -9.04 -2.22
N LEU A 124 -7.85 -10.34 -2.28
CA LEU A 124 -8.37 -11.34 -1.36
C LEU A 124 -7.27 -11.63 -0.35
N ASP A 125 -7.44 -11.12 0.86
CA ASP A 125 -6.58 -11.39 2.00
C ASP A 125 -7.23 -12.46 2.88
N VAL A 126 -6.47 -13.51 3.20
CA VAL A 126 -6.90 -14.56 4.13
C VAL A 126 -5.88 -14.63 5.26
N SER A 127 -6.35 -14.65 6.50
CA SER A 127 -5.52 -14.91 7.67
C SER A 127 -6.15 -15.97 8.57
N LEU A 128 -5.36 -16.97 8.91
CA LEU A 128 -5.67 -17.95 9.93
C LEU A 128 -4.76 -17.68 11.13
N LYS A 129 -5.33 -17.67 12.33
CA LYS A 129 -4.59 -17.50 13.56
C LYS A 129 -5.03 -18.52 14.59
N PHE A 130 -4.14 -19.44 14.89
CA PHE A 130 -4.27 -20.40 15.99
C PHE A 130 -3.22 -20.09 17.05
N ASP A 131 -3.27 -20.75 18.20
CA ASP A 131 -2.36 -20.43 19.31
C ASP A 131 -0.88 -20.62 18.94
N LYS A 132 -0.56 -21.68 18.20
CA LYS A 132 0.82 -22.03 17.83
C LYS A 132 1.21 -21.69 16.41
N PHE A 133 0.25 -21.41 15.52
CA PHE A 133 0.54 -21.16 14.12
C PHE A 133 -0.38 -20.09 13.54
N GLY A 134 0.14 -19.34 12.58
CA GLY A 134 -0.59 -18.37 11.79
C GLY A 134 -0.27 -18.55 10.31
N LEU A 135 -1.24 -18.28 9.47
CA LEU A 135 -1.07 -18.19 8.02
C LEU A 135 -1.67 -16.87 7.56
N LYS A 136 -1.01 -16.20 6.64
CA LYS A 136 -1.52 -15.03 5.95
C LYS A 136 -1.22 -15.17 4.46
N VAL A 137 -2.20 -14.91 3.61
CA VAL A 137 -2.09 -15.00 2.16
C VAL A 137 -2.73 -13.76 1.55
N HIS A 138 -2.08 -13.19 0.55
CA HIS A 138 -2.53 -12.06 -0.25
C HIS A 138 -2.63 -12.48 -1.72
N VAL A 139 -3.84 -12.41 -2.28
CA VAL A 139 -4.11 -12.80 -3.66
C VAL A 139 -4.79 -11.63 -4.39
N PRO A 140 -4.12 -10.98 -5.36
CA PRO A 140 -4.59 -9.71 -5.93
C PRO A 140 -5.62 -9.90 -7.06
N TYR A 141 -6.81 -10.40 -6.75
CA TYR A 141 -7.93 -10.48 -7.69
C TYR A 141 -9.02 -9.46 -7.39
N GLU A 142 -9.62 -8.91 -8.44
CA GLU A 142 -10.78 -8.04 -8.36
C GLU A 142 -11.99 -8.59 -9.13
N LEU A 143 -13.18 -8.39 -8.58
CA LEU A 143 -14.44 -8.74 -9.20
C LEU A 143 -14.68 -7.80 -10.38
N GLN A 144 -14.66 -8.37 -11.59
CA GLN A 144 -14.85 -7.63 -12.84
C GLN A 144 -16.34 -7.46 -13.16
N SER A 145 -17.14 -8.49 -12.97
CA SER A 145 -18.59 -8.45 -13.19
C SER A 145 -19.32 -9.31 -12.15
N PHE A 146 -20.52 -8.89 -11.78
CA PHE A 146 -21.45 -9.68 -10.96
C PHE A 146 -22.33 -10.60 -11.82
N ILE A 147 -22.60 -10.22 -13.08
CA ILE A 147 -23.46 -10.95 -14.01
C ILE A 147 -22.80 -11.01 -15.40
N PRO A 148 -22.21 -12.16 -15.81
CA PRO A 148 -21.88 -13.30 -14.97
C PRO A 148 -20.77 -12.94 -13.95
N PHE A 149 -20.67 -13.74 -12.88
CA PHE A 149 -19.62 -13.56 -11.89
C PHE A 149 -18.25 -13.84 -12.50
N SER A 150 -17.37 -12.83 -12.55
CA SER A 150 -16.02 -12.97 -13.11
C SER A 150 -15.00 -12.19 -12.28
N PHE A 151 -13.81 -12.76 -12.14
CA PHE A 151 -12.66 -12.09 -11.54
C PHE A 151 -11.57 -11.88 -12.57
N VAL A 152 -10.79 -10.83 -12.37
CA VAL A 152 -9.53 -10.60 -13.08
C VAL A 152 -8.43 -10.32 -12.08
N GLN A 153 -7.21 -10.66 -12.46
CA GLN A 153 -6.02 -10.29 -11.72
C GLN A 153 -5.88 -8.76 -11.76
N SER A 154 -5.78 -8.14 -10.59
CA SER A 154 -5.69 -6.68 -10.46
C SER A 154 -4.28 -6.19 -10.12
N ASP A 155 -3.43 -7.07 -9.60
CA ASP A 155 -1.99 -6.85 -9.40
C ASP A 155 -1.23 -8.14 -9.74
N SER A 156 0.05 -7.98 -10.03
CA SER A 156 0.98 -9.05 -10.38
C SER A 156 1.60 -9.78 -9.17
N VAL A 157 1.54 -9.17 -7.98
CA VAL A 157 2.29 -9.61 -6.80
C VAL A 157 1.43 -10.42 -5.83
N TYR A 158 1.81 -11.68 -5.61
CA TYR A 158 1.21 -12.59 -4.63
C TYR A 158 2.13 -12.71 -3.44
N MET A 159 1.56 -12.82 -2.24
CA MET A 159 2.37 -12.90 -1.04
C MET A 159 1.78 -13.88 -0.02
N GLY A 160 2.64 -14.48 0.79
CA GLY A 160 2.23 -15.33 1.89
C GLY A 160 3.21 -15.34 3.05
N GLU A 161 2.71 -15.60 4.25
CA GLU A 161 3.48 -15.74 5.47
C GLU A 161 2.90 -16.85 6.34
N PHE A 162 3.78 -17.71 6.83
CA PHE A 162 3.49 -18.71 7.84
C PHE A 162 4.27 -18.37 9.11
N VAL A 163 3.58 -18.30 10.24
CA VAL A 163 4.17 -18.02 11.55
C VAL A 163 3.98 -19.25 12.44
N SER A 164 5.00 -19.65 13.18
CA SER A 164 4.94 -20.76 14.13
C SER A 164 5.64 -20.39 15.44
N LYS A 165 5.00 -20.65 16.56
CA LYS A 165 5.61 -20.45 17.88
C LYS A 165 6.58 -21.60 18.21
N PHE A 166 7.85 -21.28 18.39
CA PHE A 166 8.90 -22.19 18.82
C PHE A 166 9.51 -21.72 20.15
N GLY A 167 8.96 -22.22 21.25
CA GLY A 167 9.39 -21.83 22.61
C GLY A 167 9.10 -20.36 22.89
N MET A 168 10.14 -19.58 23.16
CA MET A 168 10.05 -18.11 23.33
C MET A 168 10.14 -17.33 22.02
N PHE A 169 10.32 -18.00 20.88
CA PHE A 169 10.52 -17.38 19.58
C PHE A 169 9.32 -17.60 18.67
N ASP A 170 9.05 -16.64 17.80
CA ASP A 170 8.21 -16.80 16.61
C ASP A 170 9.14 -17.10 15.42
N LEU A 171 8.90 -18.23 14.75
CA LEU A 171 9.50 -18.56 13.46
C LEU A 171 8.54 -18.09 12.37
N GLU A 172 8.99 -17.16 11.53
CA GLU A 172 8.20 -16.57 10.45
C GLU A 172 8.84 -16.98 9.11
N VAL A 173 8.07 -17.59 8.22
CA VAL A 173 8.50 -17.98 6.86
C VAL A 173 7.60 -17.24 5.89
N SER A 174 8.18 -16.40 5.04
CA SER A 174 7.41 -15.57 4.12
C SER A 174 7.92 -15.66 2.70
N GLY A 175 7.06 -15.30 1.74
CA GLY A 175 7.44 -15.19 0.35
C GLY A 175 6.53 -14.26 -0.45
N ALA A 176 7.09 -13.73 -1.52
CA ALA A 176 6.39 -12.94 -2.52
C ALA A 176 6.80 -13.40 -3.92
N VAL A 177 5.86 -13.33 -4.86
CA VAL A 177 6.10 -13.61 -6.28
C VAL A 177 5.42 -12.56 -7.14
N ASP A 178 6.16 -12.00 -8.09
CA ASP A 178 5.62 -11.14 -9.15
C ASP A 178 5.51 -11.96 -10.45
N LEU A 179 4.28 -12.29 -10.85
CA LEU A 179 4.04 -13.12 -12.03
C LEU A 179 4.40 -12.44 -13.37
N GLU A 180 4.56 -11.13 -13.36
CA GLU A 180 4.91 -10.35 -14.55
C GLU A 180 6.37 -9.85 -14.52
N ALA A 181 7.14 -10.19 -13.48
CA ALA A 181 8.54 -9.80 -13.38
C ALA A 181 9.31 -10.14 -14.67
N SER A 182 9.88 -9.12 -15.30
CA SER A 182 10.62 -9.27 -16.55
C SER A 182 11.57 -8.10 -16.78
N ASN A 183 12.45 -8.24 -17.77
CA ASN A 183 13.44 -7.23 -18.12
C ASN A 183 12.81 -5.91 -18.59
N THR A 184 11.51 -5.89 -18.95
CA THR A 184 10.83 -4.66 -19.39
C THR A 184 10.62 -3.67 -18.25
N PHE A 185 10.56 -4.15 -17.00
CA PHE A 185 10.22 -3.32 -15.84
C PHE A 185 11.44 -2.82 -15.06
N VAL A 186 12.63 -3.29 -15.39
CA VAL A 186 13.89 -2.92 -14.72
C VAL A 186 14.69 -1.95 -15.57
N MET A 187 15.45 -1.07 -14.90
CA MET A 187 16.34 -0.16 -15.61
C MET A 187 17.46 -0.92 -16.35
N GLY A 188 17.77 -0.48 -17.57
CA GLY A 188 19.00 -0.88 -18.26
C GLY A 188 19.15 -2.37 -18.62
N ASN A 189 18.05 -3.10 -18.86
CA ASN A 189 18.06 -4.56 -19.09
C ASN A 189 18.69 -5.37 -17.92
N GLY A 190 18.55 -4.87 -16.69
CA GLY A 190 18.99 -5.57 -15.47
C GLY A 190 18.32 -6.93 -15.28
N THR A 191 18.76 -7.68 -14.26
CA THR A 191 18.12 -8.96 -13.91
C THR A 191 16.90 -8.71 -13.01
N PRO A 192 15.67 -9.03 -13.44
CA PRO A 192 14.47 -8.82 -12.63
C PRO A 192 14.37 -9.84 -11.50
N VAL A 193 13.75 -9.42 -10.39
CA VAL A 193 13.38 -10.31 -9.28
C VAL A 193 11.95 -10.78 -9.50
N GLN A 194 11.76 -12.10 -9.62
CA GLN A 194 10.43 -12.72 -9.66
C GLN A 194 10.04 -13.31 -8.31
N TYR A 195 10.99 -13.94 -7.62
CA TYR A 195 10.73 -14.66 -6.38
C TYR A 195 11.50 -14.00 -5.25
N ALA A 196 10.83 -13.81 -4.11
CA ALA A 196 11.47 -13.44 -2.86
C ALA A 196 10.98 -14.34 -1.73
N GLY A 197 11.89 -14.76 -0.86
CA GLY A 197 11.56 -15.60 0.30
C GLY A 197 12.40 -15.22 1.50
N SER A 198 11.83 -15.37 2.70
CA SER A 198 12.58 -15.13 3.94
C SER A 198 12.17 -16.06 5.07
N ILE A 199 13.11 -16.24 5.99
CA ILE A 199 12.92 -16.93 7.26
C ILE A 199 13.41 -15.98 8.35
N ALA A 200 12.53 -15.63 9.29
CA ALA A 200 12.84 -14.81 10.44
C ALA A 200 12.64 -15.59 11.74
N LEU A 201 13.53 -15.34 12.70
CA LEU A 201 13.39 -15.80 14.07
C LEU A 201 13.29 -14.58 14.98
N VAL A 202 12.17 -14.46 15.68
CA VAL A 202 11.80 -13.25 16.40
C VAL A 202 11.53 -13.55 17.86
N ALA A 203 12.19 -12.84 18.76
CA ALA A 203 11.99 -12.92 20.21
C ALA A 203 11.25 -11.68 20.71
N PRO A 204 10.13 -11.83 21.44
CA PRO A 204 9.52 -10.72 22.15
C PRO A 204 10.35 -10.34 23.37
N VAL A 205 10.75 -9.07 23.47
CA VAL A 205 11.49 -8.47 24.58
C VAL A 205 10.74 -7.24 25.08
N MET A 206 9.90 -7.42 26.09
CA MET A 206 8.99 -6.39 26.63
C MET A 206 8.09 -5.79 25.53
N ILE A 207 8.20 -4.48 25.27
CA ILE A 207 7.46 -3.78 24.23
C ILE A 207 8.13 -3.87 22.85
N PHE A 208 9.30 -4.52 22.78
CA PHE A 208 10.06 -4.68 21.55
C PHE A 208 10.04 -6.11 21.03
N LYS A 209 10.27 -6.30 19.73
CA LYS A 209 10.72 -7.59 19.19
C LYS A 209 12.13 -7.42 18.67
N ILE A 210 13.00 -8.38 18.96
CA ILE A 210 14.34 -8.48 18.39
C ILE A 210 14.34 -9.72 17.52
N GLY A 211 14.91 -9.64 16.34
CA GLY A 211 14.99 -10.80 15.47
C GLY A 211 16.16 -10.77 14.50
N ILE A 212 16.30 -11.90 13.83
CA ILE A 212 17.15 -12.06 12.66
C ILE A 212 16.29 -12.59 11.51
N GLU A 213 16.48 -12.06 10.31
CA GLU A 213 15.81 -12.48 9.09
C GLU A 213 16.86 -12.80 8.03
N THR A 214 16.85 -14.01 7.51
CA THR A 214 17.60 -14.38 6.31
C THR A 214 16.66 -14.39 5.12
N ALA A 215 17.06 -13.79 4.02
CA ALA A 215 16.22 -13.62 2.85
C ALA A 215 16.98 -13.95 1.56
N PHE A 216 16.23 -14.33 0.53
CA PHE A 216 16.73 -14.47 -0.82
C PHE A 216 15.77 -13.81 -1.82
N GLN A 217 16.32 -13.44 -2.97
CA GLN A 217 15.62 -12.92 -4.14
C GLN A 217 16.17 -13.63 -5.37
N ALA A 218 15.30 -14.08 -6.27
CA ALA A 218 15.70 -14.83 -7.45
C ALA A 218 14.99 -14.34 -8.70
N ASN A 219 15.68 -14.46 -9.82
CA ASN A 219 15.13 -14.23 -11.14
C ASN A 219 14.25 -15.41 -11.62
N PRO A 220 13.51 -15.26 -12.73
CA PRO A 220 12.53 -16.26 -13.16
C PRO A 220 13.04 -17.69 -13.34
N ASP A 221 14.29 -17.85 -13.76
CA ASP A 221 14.93 -19.14 -14.04
C ASP A 221 15.87 -19.61 -12.92
N PHE A 222 15.92 -18.89 -11.79
CA PHE A 222 16.79 -19.15 -10.64
C PHE A 222 18.29 -19.18 -10.97
N THR A 223 18.72 -18.59 -12.09
CA THR A 223 20.15 -18.52 -12.45
C THR A 223 20.91 -17.46 -11.65
N LYS A 224 20.22 -16.43 -11.16
CA LYS A 224 20.76 -15.42 -10.24
C LYS A 224 19.93 -15.38 -8.96
N ILE A 225 20.61 -15.45 -7.82
CA ILE A 225 20.00 -15.47 -6.50
C ILE A 225 20.75 -14.51 -5.58
N GLY A 226 20.16 -13.34 -5.33
CA GLY A 226 20.58 -12.41 -4.28
C GLY A 226 20.22 -12.98 -2.90
N LYS A 227 21.09 -12.77 -1.91
CA LYS A 227 20.83 -13.20 -0.52
C LYS A 227 21.13 -12.07 0.44
N GLY A 228 20.46 -12.07 1.58
CA GLY A 228 20.80 -11.15 2.63
C GLY A 228 20.45 -11.66 4.01
N ILE A 229 20.99 -10.98 5.01
CA ILE A 229 20.66 -11.17 6.42
C ILE A 229 20.42 -9.80 7.05
N PHE A 230 19.34 -9.68 7.81
CA PHE A 230 18.98 -8.49 8.58
C PHE A 230 18.85 -8.88 10.05
N ALA A 231 19.43 -8.09 10.94
CA ALA A 231 19.31 -8.28 12.37
C ALA A 231 18.95 -6.95 13.03
N GLY A 232 17.93 -6.96 13.88
CA GLY A 232 17.50 -5.73 14.51
C GLY A 232 16.23 -5.81 15.34
N LEU A 233 15.76 -4.62 15.66
CA LEU A 233 14.51 -4.34 16.32
C LEU A 233 13.41 -4.20 15.28
N TYR A 234 12.28 -4.81 15.58
CA TYR A 234 11.03 -4.63 14.86
C TYR A 234 9.90 -4.68 15.88
N GLY A 235 8.75 -4.13 15.52
CA GLY A 235 7.56 -4.34 16.33
C GLY A 235 6.55 -3.22 16.21
N LYS A 236 5.48 -3.40 16.98
CA LYS A 236 4.38 -2.47 17.07
C LYS A 236 4.25 -1.98 18.49
N PHE A 237 4.26 -0.67 18.67
CA PHE A 237 3.89 -0.04 19.92
C PHE A 237 2.39 0.25 19.89
N GLY A 238 1.61 -0.66 20.47
CA GLY A 238 0.14 -0.63 20.38
C GLY A 238 -0.35 -0.68 18.93
N SER A 239 -1.50 -0.06 18.66
CA SER A 239 -2.01 0.15 17.31
C SER A 239 -1.45 1.41 16.63
N ALA A 240 -0.67 2.23 17.36
CA ALA A 240 -0.35 3.59 16.94
C ALA A 240 0.98 3.72 16.20
N MET A 241 1.93 2.80 16.38
CA MET A 241 3.24 2.90 15.75
C MET A 241 3.83 1.53 15.41
N GLU A 242 4.45 1.42 14.24
CA GLU A 242 5.29 0.30 13.83
C GLU A 242 6.71 0.82 13.61
N TYR A 243 7.74 0.16 14.11
CA TYR A 243 9.12 0.64 13.98
C TYR A 243 10.06 -0.46 13.52
N THR A 244 11.22 -0.04 13.01
CA THR A 244 12.34 -0.90 12.64
C THR A 244 13.65 -0.18 12.94
N ALA A 245 14.64 -0.93 13.37
CA ALA A 245 16.00 -0.46 13.44
C ALA A 245 16.93 -1.66 13.40
N GLY A 246 17.81 -1.73 12.41
CA GLY A 246 18.72 -2.87 12.31
C GLY A 246 19.80 -2.66 11.29
N VAL A 247 20.69 -3.64 11.24
CA VAL A 247 21.78 -3.73 10.27
C VAL A 247 21.53 -4.89 9.33
N PHE A 248 21.99 -4.76 8.09
CA PHE A 248 21.93 -5.84 7.12
C PHE A 248 23.28 -6.07 6.45
N TYR A 249 23.39 -7.27 5.87
CA TYR A 249 24.40 -7.61 4.89
C TYR A 249 23.73 -8.31 3.72
N THR A 250 24.00 -7.85 2.51
CA THR A 250 23.49 -8.39 1.25
C THR A 250 24.64 -8.87 0.38
N ILE A 251 24.35 -9.87 -0.44
CA ILE A 251 25.24 -10.41 -1.46
C ILE A 251 24.49 -10.64 -2.75
N ASP A 252 25.22 -10.64 -3.85
CA ASP A 252 24.70 -10.89 -5.21
C ASP A 252 23.50 -9.98 -5.55
N GLY A 253 23.60 -8.71 -5.14
CA GLY A 253 22.66 -7.65 -5.51
C GLY A 253 21.28 -7.79 -4.90
N PHE A 254 21.14 -8.48 -3.76
CA PHE A 254 19.88 -8.47 -3.01
C PHE A 254 19.49 -7.03 -2.66
N ILE A 255 18.23 -6.68 -2.95
CA ILE A 255 17.68 -5.34 -2.76
C ILE A 255 16.89 -5.31 -1.44
N PRO A 256 17.38 -4.63 -0.38
CA PRO A 256 16.61 -4.46 0.85
C PRO A 256 15.28 -3.77 0.55
N LYS A 257 14.19 -4.25 1.17
CA LYS A 257 12.87 -3.62 1.09
C LYS A 257 12.33 -3.55 -0.35
N LEU A 258 12.66 -4.54 -1.21
CA LEU A 258 12.24 -4.55 -2.62
C LEU A 258 10.74 -4.36 -2.79
N PHE A 259 9.93 -5.19 -2.11
CA PHE A 259 8.47 -5.08 -2.16
C PHE A 259 8.00 -4.09 -1.09
N ASP A 260 8.03 -2.81 -1.45
CA ASP A 260 7.55 -1.72 -0.61
C ASP A 260 6.41 -0.91 -1.26
N ARG A 261 6.09 0.24 -0.66
CA ARG A 261 5.06 1.16 -1.16
C ARG A 261 5.39 1.74 -2.55
N ASN A 262 6.66 1.77 -2.93
CA ASN A 262 7.13 2.35 -4.19
C ASN A 262 7.18 1.31 -5.31
N TYR A 263 7.22 0.01 -4.99
CA TYR A 263 7.31 -1.07 -5.97
C TYR A 263 6.36 -0.91 -7.16
N ALA A 264 5.06 -0.69 -6.91
CA ALA A 264 4.06 -0.54 -7.97
C ALA A 264 4.33 0.68 -8.86
N SER A 265 4.78 1.80 -8.28
CA SER A 265 5.13 3.01 -9.02
C SER A 265 6.41 2.83 -9.83
N LEU A 266 7.43 2.20 -9.25
CA LEU A 266 8.69 1.92 -9.92
C LEU A 266 8.48 0.96 -11.09
N LYS A 267 7.64 -0.07 -10.90
CA LYS A 267 7.24 -1.01 -11.95
C LYS A 267 6.50 -0.31 -13.10
N LEU A 268 5.53 0.55 -12.79
CA LEU A 268 4.81 1.34 -13.80
C LEU A 268 5.76 2.20 -14.65
N ASN A 269 6.82 2.72 -14.03
CA ASN A 269 7.80 3.59 -14.67
C ASN A 269 9.00 2.82 -15.28
N ASN A 270 8.95 1.48 -15.35
CA ASN A 270 10.05 0.63 -15.82
C ASN A 270 11.40 0.93 -15.14
N SER A 271 11.33 1.17 -13.82
CA SER A 271 12.44 1.65 -13.00
C SER A 271 12.70 0.76 -11.79
N LEU A 272 12.25 -0.51 -11.84
CA LEU A 272 12.55 -1.45 -10.77
C LEU A 272 14.07 -1.66 -10.64
N PRO A 273 14.59 -1.76 -9.41
CA PRO A 273 15.96 -2.20 -9.18
C PRO A 273 16.14 -3.66 -9.61
N SER A 274 17.37 -4.03 -9.95
CA SER A 274 17.73 -5.36 -10.46
C SER A 274 18.73 -6.10 -9.58
N LEU A 275 18.80 -7.42 -9.75
CA LEU A 275 19.86 -8.24 -9.17
C LEU A 275 21.17 -7.97 -9.92
N ASP A 276 22.10 -7.36 -9.19
CA ASP A 276 23.39 -6.94 -9.70
C ASP A 276 24.53 -7.68 -9.01
N GLU A 277 25.76 -7.61 -9.53
CA GLU A 277 26.91 -8.18 -8.83
C GLU A 277 27.41 -7.17 -7.78
N GLY A 278 26.91 -7.29 -6.55
CA GLY A 278 27.25 -6.37 -5.47
C GLY A 278 26.96 -6.94 -4.09
N ASN A 279 27.83 -6.61 -3.14
CA ASN A 279 27.64 -6.91 -1.72
C ASN A 279 27.53 -5.59 -0.97
N GLU A 280 26.56 -5.48 -0.07
CA GLU A 280 26.32 -4.25 0.68
C GLU A 280 26.21 -4.56 2.16
N LYS A 281 26.79 -3.69 2.99
CA LYS A 281 26.56 -3.66 4.44
C LYS A 281 25.85 -2.37 4.72
N GLY A 282 24.76 -2.42 5.46
CA GLY A 282 23.96 -1.23 5.69
C GLY A 282 23.11 -1.30 6.94
N TYR A 283 22.28 -0.30 7.08
CA TYR A 283 21.32 -0.16 8.16
C TYR A 283 19.99 0.33 7.63
N LEU A 284 18.92 -0.08 8.33
CA LEU A 284 17.56 0.36 8.07
C LEU A 284 16.96 0.82 9.38
N VAL A 285 16.54 2.07 9.43
CA VAL A 285 15.88 2.67 10.60
C VAL A 285 14.62 3.38 10.14
N GLY A 286 13.53 3.23 10.88
CA GLY A 286 12.34 4.00 10.58
C GLY A 286 11.12 3.58 11.36
N PHE A 287 10.03 4.29 11.11
CA PHE A 287 8.76 4.06 11.77
C PHE A 287 7.58 4.43 10.88
N ASN A 288 6.43 3.83 11.15
CA ASN A 288 5.11 4.24 10.69
C ASN A 288 4.29 4.63 11.91
N ILE A 289 3.48 5.67 11.81
CA ILE A 289 2.53 6.11 12.82
C ILE A 289 1.14 5.99 12.20
N TYR A 290 0.20 5.40 12.94
CA TYR A 290 -1.20 5.25 12.59
C TYR A 290 -2.04 5.94 13.66
N LEU A 291 -2.57 7.12 13.35
CA LEU A 291 -3.40 7.92 14.24
C LEU A 291 -4.83 7.91 13.73
N GLU A 292 -5.48 6.75 13.60
CA GLU A 292 -6.86 6.69 13.10
C GLU A 292 -7.83 7.42 14.06
N PRO A 293 -8.78 8.24 13.55
CA PRO A 293 -9.03 8.62 12.15
C PRO A 293 -8.26 9.88 11.68
N TYR A 294 -7.43 10.45 12.55
CA TYR A 294 -6.72 11.72 12.38
C TYR A 294 -5.55 11.71 11.41
N GLY A 295 -4.99 10.55 11.04
CA GLY A 295 -3.89 10.54 10.08
C GLY A 295 -2.95 9.35 10.17
N ASN A 296 -1.91 9.39 9.35
CA ASN A 296 -0.81 8.44 9.38
C ASN A 296 0.49 9.11 8.91
N GLY A 297 1.63 8.50 9.20
CA GLY A 297 2.91 8.98 8.72
C GLY A 297 3.94 7.87 8.68
N MET A 298 5.03 8.10 7.95
CA MET A 298 6.18 7.21 7.88
C MET A 298 7.45 8.04 7.75
N LEU A 299 8.54 7.51 8.29
CA LEU A 299 9.89 8.02 8.04
C LEU A 299 10.85 6.83 8.05
N TYR A 300 11.69 6.74 7.03
CA TYR A 300 12.69 5.70 6.84
C TYR A 300 14.02 6.29 6.41
N LEU A 301 15.08 5.70 6.92
CA LEU A 301 16.46 5.96 6.56
C LEU A 301 17.10 4.61 6.23
N LEU A 302 17.57 4.46 5.00
CA LEU A 302 18.32 3.32 4.52
C LEU A 302 19.72 3.80 4.21
N GLY A 303 20.76 3.22 4.80
CA GLY A 303 22.13 3.65 4.51
C GLY A 303 23.11 2.51 4.45
N THR A 304 24.26 2.78 3.86
CA THR A 304 25.37 1.84 3.80
C THR A 304 26.37 2.11 4.93
N LEU A 305 27.16 1.10 5.29
CA LEU A 305 28.24 1.20 6.27
C LEU A 305 29.60 1.48 5.63
N ASP A 306 29.68 1.59 4.30
CA ASP A 306 30.89 1.92 3.55
C ASP A 306 31.12 3.45 3.42
N GLY A 307 30.22 4.25 3.99
CA GLY A 307 30.29 5.71 3.95
C GLY A 307 29.59 6.34 2.75
N SER A 308 28.88 5.56 1.93
CA SER A 308 27.95 6.12 0.95
C SER A 308 26.80 6.85 1.66
N LEU A 309 26.23 7.81 0.96
CA LEU A 309 25.16 8.63 1.49
C LEU A 309 23.90 7.77 1.67
N PRO A 310 23.16 7.93 2.78
CA PRO A 310 21.94 7.18 2.98
C PRO A 310 20.82 7.72 2.08
N ILE A 311 19.69 7.03 2.03
CA ILE A 311 18.45 7.46 1.39
C ILE A 311 17.42 7.68 2.50
N MET A 312 16.70 8.80 2.47
CA MET A 312 15.64 9.10 3.43
C MET A 312 14.29 9.28 2.71
N GLU A 313 13.27 8.60 3.21
CA GLU A 313 11.89 8.67 2.70
C GLU A 313 10.93 8.98 3.84
N GLY A 314 10.04 9.95 3.65
CA GLY A 314 9.04 10.34 4.62
C GLY A 314 7.70 10.67 3.97
N ARG A 315 6.61 10.31 4.66
CA ARG A 315 5.25 10.73 4.28
C ARG A 315 4.45 11.08 5.52
N LEU A 316 3.55 12.04 5.38
CA LEU A 316 2.63 12.44 6.44
C LEU A 316 1.27 12.71 5.83
N ARG A 317 0.22 12.26 6.49
CA ARG A 317 -1.16 12.64 6.23
C ARG A 317 -1.83 12.95 7.55
N LEU A 318 -2.37 14.15 7.69
CA LEU A 318 -3.19 14.55 8.83
C LEU A 318 -4.54 15.04 8.35
N ASN A 319 -5.58 14.52 9.00
CA ASN A 319 -6.98 14.86 8.83
C ASN A 319 -7.44 15.60 10.09
N LEU A 320 -7.60 16.91 9.97
CA LEU A 320 -8.29 17.72 10.97
C LEU A 320 -9.80 17.65 10.67
N PRO A 321 -10.62 17.06 11.57
CA PRO A 321 -12.04 16.92 11.35
C PRO A 321 -12.74 18.29 11.34
N SER A 322 -13.95 18.32 10.78
CA SER A 322 -14.80 19.50 10.86
C SER A 322 -15.25 19.73 12.31
N ILE A 323 -15.20 20.98 12.76
CA ILE A 323 -15.61 21.39 14.11
C ILE A 323 -16.40 22.70 13.99
N GLY A 324 -17.68 22.68 14.35
CA GLY A 324 -18.55 23.84 14.23
C GLY A 324 -18.66 24.32 12.79
N SER A 325 -18.20 25.54 12.51
CA SER A 325 -18.17 26.14 11.16
C SER A 325 -16.89 25.86 10.37
N PHE A 326 -15.93 25.15 10.97
CA PHE A 326 -14.70 24.75 10.28
C PHE A 326 -14.95 23.46 9.48
N ASN A 327 -14.73 23.50 8.17
CA ASN A 327 -15.00 22.38 7.25
C ASN A 327 -13.95 21.24 7.32
N GLY A 328 -12.99 21.33 8.23
CA GLY A 328 -11.86 20.40 8.30
C GLY A 328 -10.69 20.83 7.42
N LEU A 329 -9.56 20.14 7.57
CA LEU A 329 -8.35 20.38 6.78
C LEU A 329 -7.60 19.05 6.59
N LEU A 330 -7.08 18.85 5.39
CA LEU A 330 -6.18 17.76 5.05
C LEU A 330 -4.78 18.33 4.80
N LEU A 331 -3.82 17.87 5.61
CA LEU A 331 -2.39 18.08 5.41
C LEU A 331 -1.78 16.82 4.81
N ARG A 332 -1.02 16.94 3.72
CA ARG A 332 -0.19 15.85 3.20
C ARG A 332 1.23 16.32 2.99
N ALA A 333 2.21 15.51 3.33
CA ALA A 333 3.61 15.78 3.03
C ALA A 333 4.28 14.55 2.48
N TYR A 334 5.24 14.77 1.60
CA TYR A 334 6.14 13.78 1.04
C TYR A 334 7.56 14.34 1.06
N TYR A 335 8.50 13.45 1.32
CA TYR A 335 9.92 13.72 1.33
C TYR A 335 10.65 12.47 0.80
N TYR A 336 11.53 12.66 -0.16
CA TYR A 336 12.47 11.67 -0.63
C TYR A 336 13.79 12.35 -0.94
N ASP A 337 14.90 11.77 -0.51
CA ASP A 337 16.22 12.32 -0.73
C ASP A 337 17.23 11.17 -0.81
N GLU A 338 17.95 11.10 -1.93
CA GLU A 338 18.98 10.08 -2.20
C GLU A 338 20.30 10.39 -1.51
N THR A 339 20.49 11.63 -1.06
CA THR A 339 21.71 12.11 -0.44
C THR A 339 21.43 13.12 0.68
N PRO A 340 20.57 12.76 1.66
CA PRO A 340 20.14 13.68 2.68
C PRO A 340 21.35 14.15 3.48
N PHE A 341 21.29 15.40 3.90
CA PHE A 341 22.32 16.10 4.69
C PHE A 341 23.60 16.48 3.93
N MET A 342 23.74 16.23 2.61
CA MET A 342 24.96 16.59 1.85
C MET A 342 25.30 18.08 1.93
N GLU A 343 24.28 18.96 1.91
CA GLU A 343 24.48 20.41 2.00
C GLU A 343 24.40 20.96 3.43
N ASN A 344 24.44 20.12 4.47
CA ASN A 344 24.08 20.48 5.85
C ASN A 344 22.68 21.11 5.96
N LYS A 345 21.79 20.77 5.03
CA LYS A 345 20.39 21.19 5.01
C LYS A 345 19.51 19.95 5.03
N PHE A 346 18.28 20.13 5.51
CA PHE A 346 17.26 19.09 5.46
C PHE A 346 16.61 18.96 4.07
N PHE A 347 16.53 20.08 3.34
CA PHE A 347 16.13 20.11 1.94
C PHE A 347 17.30 20.64 1.12
N ASP A 348 17.74 19.87 0.14
CA ASP A 348 18.85 20.20 -0.76
C ASP A 348 18.43 20.00 -2.22
N SER A 349 19.39 20.10 -3.14
CA SER A 349 19.15 19.98 -4.57
C SER A 349 18.72 18.57 -5.02
N SER A 350 18.95 17.54 -4.21
CA SER A 350 18.52 16.15 -4.45
C SER A 350 17.19 15.79 -3.80
N SER A 351 16.65 16.63 -2.90
CA SER A 351 15.38 16.35 -2.25
C SER A 351 14.20 16.50 -3.22
N ASP A 352 13.39 15.46 -3.39
CA ASP A 352 12.03 15.55 -3.93
C ASP A 352 11.05 15.66 -2.76
N SER A 353 10.36 16.79 -2.65
CA SER A 353 9.50 17.07 -1.50
C SER A 353 8.32 17.91 -1.87
N TRP A 354 7.17 17.61 -1.25
CA TRP A 354 5.99 18.45 -1.37
C TRP A 354 5.17 18.46 -0.09
N LEU A 355 4.48 19.58 0.13
CA LEU A 355 3.53 19.80 1.22
C LEU A 355 2.22 20.31 0.63
N GLU A 356 1.12 19.65 0.94
CA GLU A 356 -0.21 20.04 0.55
C GLU A 356 -1.05 20.43 1.76
N ILE A 357 -1.72 21.57 1.62
CA ILE A 357 -2.71 22.07 2.56
C ILE A 357 -4.00 22.20 1.78
N SER A 358 -5.00 21.39 2.12
CA SER A 358 -6.22 21.28 1.34
C SER A 358 -7.47 21.24 2.19
N TYR A 359 -8.53 21.86 1.68
CA TYR A 359 -9.84 21.88 2.31
C TYR A 359 -10.76 20.86 1.64
N PRO A 360 -11.50 20.07 2.43
CA PRO A 360 -12.50 19.19 1.86
C PRO A 360 -13.67 19.99 1.27
N ILE A 361 -13.99 19.74 -0.01
CA ILE A 361 -15.15 20.31 -0.69
C ILE A 361 -16.33 19.35 -0.63
N ILE A 362 -16.11 18.06 -0.93
CA ILE A 362 -17.12 17.01 -0.87
C ILE A 362 -16.53 15.78 -0.15
N GLY A 363 -17.04 15.51 1.05
CA GLY A 363 -16.45 14.51 1.94
C GLY A 363 -14.97 14.80 2.21
N MET A 364 -14.21 13.80 2.66
CA MET A 364 -12.77 13.95 2.87
C MET A 364 -11.93 13.74 1.60
N ASN A 365 -12.56 13.29 0.51
CA ASN A 365 -11.85 12.76 -0.65
C ASN A 365 -11.79 13.70 -1.85
N PHE A 366 -12.62 14.74 -1.92
CA PHE A 366 -12.52 15.75 -2.97
C PHE A 366 -12.13 17.08 -2.34
N VAL A 367 -10.93 17.57 -2.68
CA VAL A 367 -10.28 18.67 -1.97
C VAL A 367 -9.81 19.75 -2.94
N ALA A 368 -9.77 20.98 -2.46
CA ALA A 368 -9.07 22.08 -3.11
C ALA A 368 -8.04 22.67 -2.15
N GLY A 369 -6.87 23.00 -2.68
CA GLY A 369 -5.77 23.39 -1.81
C GLY A 369 -4.61 24.02 -2.54
N VAL A 370 -3.56 24.19 -1.74
CA VAL A 370 -2.27 24.68 -2.18
C VAL A 370 -1.28 23.54 -2.03
N ARG A 371 -0.50 23.26 -3.08
CA ARG A 371 0.68 22.41 -3.03
C ARG A 371 1.93 23.29 -3.06
N TYR A 372 2.81 23.06 -2.12
CA TYR A 372 4.17 23.58 -2.08
C TYR A 372 5.09 22.46 -2.54
N THR A 373 5.80 22.64 -3.65
CA THR A 373 6.78 21.67 -4.17
C THR A 373 8.17 22.26 -4.00
N TRP A 374 9.13 21.46 -3.54
CA TRP A 374 10.52 21.86 -3.48
C TRP A 374 11.13 21.79 -4.89
N GLU A 375 11.60 22.92 -5.39
CA GLU A 375 12.29 23.05 -6.68
C GLU A 375 13.72 23.52 -6.40
N GLU A 376 14.62 22.56 -6.20
CA GLU A 376 16.07 22.68 -5.94
C GLU A 376 16.47 23.54 -4.71
N THR A 377 16.04 24.80 -4.67
CA THR A 377 16.42 25.81 -3.67
C THR A 377 15.26 26.57 -3.07
N LYS A 378 14.03 26.39 -3.59
CA LYS A 378 12.86 27.16 -3.15
C LYS A 378 11.58 26.33 -3.18
N TRP A 379 10.61 26.73 -2.37
CA TRP A 379 9.25 26.20 -2.44
C TRP A 379 8.47 26.93 -3.53
N ALA A 380 8.09 26.22 -4.58
CA ALA A 380 7.14 26.68 -5.57
C ALA A 380 5.71 26.37 -5.13
N LYS A 381 4.81 27.32 -5.38
CA LYS A 381 3.40 27.23 -4.97
C LYS A 381 2.52 26.98 -6.18
N SER A 382 1.66 25.96 -6.10
CA SER A 382 0.59 25.71 -7.06
C SER A 382 -0.76 25.55 -6.36
N ILE A 383 -1.84 25.82 -7.08
CA ILE A 383 -3.21 25.56 -6.63
C ILE A 383 -3.67 24.29 -7.31
N PHE A 384 -4.39 23.44 -6.57
CA PHE A 384 -4.97 22.23 -7.12
C PHE A 384 -6.40 22.02 -6.64
N VAL A 385 -7.17 21.34 -7.48
CA VAL A 385 -8.47 20.77 -7.15
C VAL A 385 -8.42 19.33 -7.62
N GLY A 386 -8.70 18.38 -6.74
CA GLY A 386 -8.58 16.97 -7.07
C GLY A 386 -8.96 16.04 -5.95
N SER A 387 -8.72 14.75 -6.15
CA SER A 387 -9.00 13.76 -5.12
C SER A 387 -7.86 13.62 -4.12
N SER A 388 -8.21 13.40 -2.85
CA SER A 388 -7.29 12.93 -1.85
C SER A 388 -7.23 11.40 -1.85
N VAL A 389 -6.79 10.81 -2.96
CA VAL A 389 -6.51 9.37 -2.96
C VAL A 389 -5.44 9.08 -1.92
N GLU A 390 -5.65 8.02 -1.14
CA GLU A 390 -4.64 7.47 -0.22
C GLU A 390 -3.45 6.97 -1.04
N PHE A 391 -2.24 7.45 -0.73
CA PHE A 391 -1.00 6.93 -1.28
C PHE A 391 -0.58 5.63 -0.59
#